data_AF-A0A956KGL4-F1
#
_entry.id   AF-A0A956KGL4-F1
#
_cell.length_a   1.000
_cell.length_b   1.000
_cell.length_c   1.000
_cell.angle_alpha   90.00
_cell.angle_beta   90.00
_cell.angle_gamma   90.00
#
_symmetry.space_group_name_H-M   'P 1'
#
loop_
_entity.id
_entity.type
_entity.pdbx_description
1 polymer ?
#
loop_
_entity_poly.entity_id
_entity_poly.type
_entity_poly.pdbx_seq_one_letter_code
_entity_poly.pdbx_strand_id
1 'polypeptide(L)'
;MRAAILLLPLLTSACREPNAPVEPVPVAPTRSESRALDSAPEAPNAAPEPPTRAVEDAAQPKPLGPARSGDAAARLWLPGESGPDDAVPEDRAAVLALCDGALQAGAVRVTTRRGDPDKRRVKGPCAAVALLEGVPGLAAGPVAPAITERRELSEVAVELSSELRLRSEARGEAGYAVLLDVRGQSWVLAEHASTDGGAPKLLWAGDLDADGELDLLVDVTPKYSVELVRLYLSSAATEGPLAQVAERRRVVD
;
A
#
# COMPACT_ATOMS: atom_id res chain seq x y z
N MET A 1 -7.91 -12.08 -54.20
CA MET A 1 -9.22 -12.01 -53.52
C MET A 1 -9.59 -13.38 -52.97
N ARG A 2 -9.39 -13.61 -51.67
CA ARG A 2 -9.98 -14.74 -50.93
C ARG A 2 -10.27 -14.24 -49.51
N ALA A 3 -11.56 -14.05 -49.22
CA ALA A 3 -12.07 -13.66 -47.92
C ALA A 3 -12.20 -14.91 -47.05
N ALA A 4 -11.57 -14.90 -45.88
CA ALA A 4 -11.76 -15.92 -44.85
C ALA A 4 -12.77 -15.40 -43.83
N ILE A 5 -13.94 -16.03 -43.78
CA ILE A 5 -15.00 -15.79 -42.80
C ILE A 5 -14.71 -16.71 -41.61
N LEU A 6 -14.37 -16.12 -40.46
CA LEU A 6 -14.23 -16.84 -39.19
C LEU A 6 -15.54 -16.68 -38.39
N LEU A 7 -16.25 -17.79 -38.21
CA LEU A 7 -17.41 -17.94 -37.35
C LEU A 7 -16.94 -18.16 -35.89
N LEU A 8 -17.34 -17.26 -34.99
CA LEU A 8 -17.19 -17.43 -33.54
C LEU A 8 -18.41 -18.19 -32.96
N PRO A 9 -18.22 -19.13 -32.01
CA PRO A 9 -19.32 -19.75 -31.30
C PRO A 9 -19.83 -18.89 -30.14
N LEU A 10 -21.15 -18.73 -30.08
CA LEU A 10 -21.92 -18.17 -28.97
C LEU A 10 -21.94 -19.18 -27.81
N LEU A 11 -21.31 -18.85 -26.69
CA LEU A 11 -21.47 -19.60 -25.43
C LEU A 11 -22.57 -18.94 -24.59
N THR A 12 -23.66 -19.67 -24.44
CA THR A 12 -24.83 -19.34 -23.62
C THR A 12 -24.49 -19.39 -22.14
N SER A 13 -24.76 -18.28 -21.46
CA SER A 13 -24.67 -18.10 -20.00
C SER A 13 -25.80 -18.88 -19.31
N ALA A 14 -25.46 -19.78 -18.39
CA ALA A 14 -26.42 -20.48 -17.53
C ALA A 14 -26.62 -19.72 -16.22
N CYS A 15 -27.87 -19.37 -15.93
CA CYS A 15 -28.33 -18.72 -14.70
C CYS A 15 -28.06 -19.61 -13.48
N ARG A 16 -27.50 -19.01 -12.42
CA ARG A 16 -27.33 -19.62 -11.09
C ARG A 16 -28.47 -19.17 -10.18
N GLU A 17 -29.14 -20.14 -9.55
CA GLU A 17 -30.27 -19.97 -8.63
C GLU A 17 -29.91 -19.16 -7.35
N PRO A 18 -30.90 -18.50 -6.72
CA PRO A 18 -30.71 -17.81 -5.44
C PRO A 18 -30.78 -18.78 -4.25
N ASN A 19 -29.77 -18.69 -3.36
CA ASN A 19 -29.73 -19.39 -2.07
C ASN A 19 -30.84 -18.91 -1.12
N ALA A 20 -31.49 -19.86 -0.46
CA ALA A 20 -32.47 -19.64 0.60
C ALA A 20 -31.83 -19.04 1.87
N PRO A 21 -32.61 -18.32 2.70
CA PRO A 21 -32.12 -17.72 3.95
C PRO A 21 -31.89 -18.77 5.04
N VAL A 22 -30.74 -18.66 5.73
CA VAL A 22 -30.37 -19.47 6.89
C VAL A 22 -30.95 -18.82 8.15
N GLU A 23 -31.71 -19.59 8.95
CA GLU A 23 -32.24 -19.13 10.25
C GLU A 23 -31.14 -19.00 11.31
N PRO A 24 -31.25 -18.02 12.24
CA PRO A 24 -30.27 -17.84 13.31
C PRO A 24 -30.45 -18.84 14.45
N VAL A 25 -29.34 -19.45 14.88
CA VAL A 25 -29.25 -20.32 16.05
C VAL A 25 -29.18 -19.46 17.33
N PRO A 26 -29.98 -19.75 18.38
CA PRO A 26 -29.93 -19.02 19.65
C PRO A 26 -28.69 -19.41 20.48
N VAL A 27 -27.93 -18.41 20.90
CA VAL A 27 -26.76 -18.55 21.81
C VAL A 27 -27.24 -18.45 23.26
N ALA A 28 -26.95 -19.48 24.06
CA ALA A 28 -27.25 -19.51 25.49
C ALA A 28 -26.21 -18.69 26.30
N PRO A 29 -26.61 -18.08 27.44
CA PRO A 29 -25.69 -17.29 28.27
C PRO A 29 -24.77 -18.17 29.11
N THR A 30 -23.46 -17.98 28.97
CA THR A 30 -22.46 -18.59 29.85
C THR A 30 -22.28 -17.79 31.15
N ARG A 31 -22.26 -18.57 32.23
CA ARG A 31 -22.33 -18.25 33.65
C ARG A 31 -21.00 -17.67 34.16
N SER A 32 -21.08 -16.61 34.95
CA SER A 32 -19.99 -16.09 35.78
C SER A 32 -19.58 -17.12 36.83
N GLU A 33 -18.30 -17.46 36.90
CA GLU A 33 -17.69 -18.09 38.07
C GLU A 33 -16.45 -17.30 38.51
N SER A 34 -16.65 -16.56 39.59
CA SER A 34 -15.60 -16.08 40.47
C SER A 34 -14.98 -17.26 41.21
N ARG A 35 -13.66 -17.42 41.18
CA ARG A 35 -12.99 -18.28 42.17
C ARG A 35 -11.61 -17.78 42.56
N ALA A 36 -11.37 -18.00 43.85
CA ALA A 36 -10.40 -17.41 44.74
C ALA A 36 -8.95 -17.85 44.51
N LEU A 37 -8.07 -17.05 45.14
CA LEU A 37 -6.71 -17.38 45.53
C LEU A 37 -6.57 -18.82 46.04
N ASP A 38 -5.50 -19.50 45.63
CA ASP A 38 -4.79 -20.39 46.55
C ASP A 38 -3.28 -20.41 46.25
N SER A 39 -2.50 -20.53 47.32
CA SER A 39 -1.04 -20.43 47.37
C SER A 39 -0.37 -21.81 47.20
N ALA A 40 0.95 -21.76 46.93
CA ALA A 40 1.99 -22.80 47.08
C ALA A 40 2.44 -23.52 45.80
N PRO A 41 3.60 -24.23 45.82
CA PRO A 41 4.92 -23.86 46.36
C PRO A 41 6.03 -23.90 45.29
N GLU A 42 7.16 -23.29 45.63
CA GLU A 42 8.45 -23.33 44.91
C GLU A 42 8.90 -24.74 44.52
N ALA A 43 9.32 -24.89 43.27
CA ALA A 43 10.15 -26.01 42.81
C ALA A 43 11.33 -25.48 41.96
N PRO A 44 12.59 -25.85 42.27
CA PRO A 44 13.75 -25.48 41.49
C PRO A 44 13.98 -26.51 40.39
N ASN A 45 13.86 -26.11 39.13
CA ASN A 45 14.46 -26.85 38.02
C ASN A 45 14.96 -25.86 36.98
N ALA A 46 16.26 -25.56 37.08
CA ALA A 46 16.99 -24.79 36.09
C ALA A 46 17.00 -25.57 34.77
N ALA A 47 16.16 -25.13 33.83
CA ALA A 47 16.28 -25.53 32.43
C ALA A 47 17.65 -25.06 31.91
N PRO A 48 18.33 -25.84 31.05
CA PRO A 48 19.54 -25.39 30.40
C PRO A 48 19.23 -24.12 29.60
N GLU A 49 19.99 -23.06 29.86
CA GLU A 49 19.89 -21.81 29.11
C GLU A 49 20.02 -22.13 27.61
N PRO A 50 19.08 -21.70 26.76
CA PRO A 50 19.23 -21.86 25.33
C PRO A 50 20.52 -21.18 24.89
N PRO A 51 21.27 -21.76 23.95
CA PRO A 51 22.51 -21.16 23.47
C PRO A 51 22.20 -19.75 22.98
N THR A 52 22.80 -18.77 23.63
CA THR A 52 22.86 -17.38 23.20
C THR A 52 23.49 -17.36 21.82
N ARG A 53 22.69 -17.52 20.76
CA ARG A 53 23.13 -17.23 19.40
C ARG A 53 23.62 -15.79 19.45
N ALA A 54 24.89 -15.60 19.13
CA ALA A 54 25.45 -14.28 18.88
C ALA A 54 24.47 -13.59 17.93
N VAL A 55 23.84 -12.52 18.42
CA VAL A 55 23.02 -11.65 17.60
C VAL A 55 24.02 -11.05 16.62
N GLU A 56 24.09 -11.62 15.41
CA GLU A 56 24.81 -11.02 14.31
C GLU A 56 24.33 -9.58 14.23
N ASP A 57 25.28 -8.68 14.35
CA ASP A 57 25.13 -7.24 14.42
C ASP A 57 24.18 -6.81 13.30
N ALA A 58 22.90 -6.62 13.64
CA ALA A 58 21.86 -6.36 12.66
C ALA A 58 22.23 -5.04 12.00
N ALA A 59 22.70 -5.13 10.75
CA ALA A 59 23.21 -3.98 10.02
C ALA A 59 22.19 -2.84 10.13
N GLN A 60 22.64 -1.70 10.66
CA GLN A 60 21.76 -0.56 10.88
C GLN A 60 21.08 -0.20 9.55
N PRO A 61 19.76 0.04 9.55
CA PRO A 61 19.03 0.24 8.32
C PRO A 61 19.54 1.50 7.63
N LYS A 62 19.85 1.38 6.34
CA LYS A 62 20.42 2.48 5.55
C LYS A 62 19.29 3.38 5.04
N PRO A 63 19.38 4.71 5.16
CA PRO A 63 18.42 5.60 4.51
C PRO A 63 18.52 5.46 2.97
N LEU A 64 17.39 5.58 2.28
CA LEU A 64 17.40 5.74 0.83
C LEU A 64 18.12 7.05 0.44
N GLY A 65 18.83 7.03 -0.68
CA GLY A 65 19.35 8.25 -1.30
C GLY A 65 18.22 9.16 -1.79
N PRO A 66 18.48 10.47 -2.01
CA PRO A 66 17.48 11.37 -2.59
C PRO A 66 17.08 10.93 -4.01
N ALA A 67 15.83 11.23 -4.40
CA ALA A 67 15.36 11.06 -5.78
C ALA A 67 16.23 11.85 -6.77
N ARG A 68 16.46 11.34 -7.99
CA ARG A 68 17.08 12.14 -9.06
C ARG A 68 16.18 13.29 -9.46
N SER A 69 16.77 14.44 -9.76
CA SER A 69 16.12 15.56 -10.46
C SER A 69 16.00 15.32 -11.99
N GLY A 70 15.79 14.07 -12.44
CA GLY A 70 15.88 13.67 -13.84
C GLY A 70 14.68 12.88 -14.34
N ASP A 71 13.89 13.51 -15.20
CA ASP A 71 12.93 13.05 -16.23
C ASP A 71 11.87 11.96 -15.97
N ALA A 72 11.97 11.13 -14.92
CA ALA A 72 10.81 10.37 -14.44
C ALA A 72 10.00 11.25 -13.47
N ALA A 73 9.37 12.30 -14.00
CA ALA A 73 8.48 13.17 -13.21
C ALA A 73 7.11 12.48 -12.99
N ALA A 74 7.13 11.30 -12.37
CA ALA A 74 5.91 10.67 -11.92
C ALA A 74 5.26 11.57 -10.86
N ARG A 75 4.02 11.96 -11.07
CA ARG A 75 3.22 12.71 -10.09
C ARG A 75 2.22 11.78 -9.45
N LEU A 76 2.04 11.95 -8.15
CA LEU A 76 1.07 11.22 -7.35
C LEU A 76 -0.06 12.17 -6.92
N TRP A 77 -1.29 11.77 -7.19
CA TRP A 77 -2.48 12.50 -6.78
C TRP A 77 -3.41 11.62 -5.95
N LEU A 78 -4.11 12.23 -4.99
CA LEU A 78 -5.13 11.57 -4.17
C LEU A 78 -6.54 11.99 -4.64
N PRO A 79 -7.44 11.06 -4.96
CA PRO A 79 -8.81 11.38 -5.37
C PRO A 79 -9.65 11.80 -4.17
N GLY A 80 -10.51 12.79 -4.33
CA GLY A 80 -11.33 13.36 -3.24
C GLY A 80 -11.47 14.87 -3.33
N GLU A 81 -11.79 15.52 -2.22
CA GLU A 81 -11.78 16.98 -2.14
C GLU A 81 -10.35 17.49 -1.97
N SER A 82 -10.11 18.68 -2.49
CA SER A 82 -8.84 19.40 -2.41
C SER A 82 -9.17 20.84 -2.02
N GLY A 83 -8.37 21.38 -1.10
CA GLY A 83 -8.43 22.78 -0.70
C GLY A 83 -8.03 23.74 -1.83
N PRO A 84 -8.20 25.05 -1.63
CA PRO A 84 -7.81 26.08 -2.60
C PRO A 84 -6.35 25.98 -3.01
N ASP A 85 -5.47 25.73 -2.03
CA ASP A 85 -4.02 25.74 -2.21
C ASP A 85 -3.45 24.38 -2.61
N ASP A 86 -4.29 23.33 -2.61
CA ASP A 86 -3.86 22.00 -3.03
C ASP A 86 -3.68 21.96 -4.54
N ALA A 87 -2.48 21.60 -5.01
CA ALA A 87 -2.27 21.29 -6.42
C ALA A 87 -3.16 20.11 -6.85
N VAL A 88 -3.82 20.20 -8.00
CA VAL A 88 -4.63 19.11 -8.58
C VAL A 88 -4.15 18.84 -10.01
N PRO A 89 -4.35 17.63 -10.55
CA PRO A 89 -4.07 17.37 -11.96
C PRO A 89 -4.93 18.23 -12.89
N GLU A 90 -4.52 18.38 -14.15
CA GLU A 90 -5.35 19.00 -15.18
C GLU A 90 -6.62 18.17 -15.44
N ASP A 91 -7.76 18.82 -15.77
CA ASP A 91 -8.95 18.07 -16.17
C ASP A 91 -8.64 17.26 -17.43
N ARG A 92 -8.99 15.97 -17.40
CA ARG A 92 -8.68 14.97 -18.43
C ARG A 92 -7.21 14.58 -18.56
N ALA A 93 -6.35 14.93 -17.61
CA ALA A 93 -5.00 14.38 -17.57
C ALA A 93 -5.04 12.84 -17.58
N ALA A 94 -4.15 12.23 -18.37
CA ALA A 94 -4.03 10.78 -18.47
C ALA A 94 -3.28 10.24 -17.24
N VAL A 95 -3.84 9.21 -16.60
CA VAL A 95 -3.31 8.63 -15.36
C VAL A 95 -3.45 7.11 -15.31
N LEU A 96 -2.59 6.46 -14.53
CA LEU A 96 -2.85 5.12 -14.00
C LEU A 96 -3.54 5.29 -12.65
N ALA A 97 -4.75 4.78 -12.54
CA ALA A 97 -5.51 4.77 -11.31
C ALA A 97 -5.36 3.42 -10.61
N LEU A 98 -5.00 3.42 -9.33
CA LEU A 98 -5.01 2.22 -8.50
C LEU A 98 -6.44 1.98 -7.99
N CYS A 99 -7.14 1.05 -8.63
CA CYS A 99 -8.54 0.67 -8.39
C CYS A 99 -8.59 -0.75 -7.81
N ASP A 100 -9.06 -0.93 -6.57
CA ASP A 100 -9.24 -2.27 -5.98
C ASP A 100 -8.02 -3.21 -6.14
N GLY A 101 -6.81 -2.65 -6.07
CA GLY A 101 -5.55 -3.39 -6.22
C GLY A 101 -5.02 -3.52 -7.65
N ALA A 102 -5.81 -3.13 -8.66
CA ALA A 102 -5.42 -3.15 -10.07
C ALA A 102 -5.11 -1.74 -10.59
N LEU A 103 -4.20 -1.64 -11.56
CA LEU A 103 -3.92 -0.38 -12.25
C LEU A 103 -4.80 -0.27 -13.50
N GLN A 104 -5.53 0.83 -13.60
CA GLN A 104 -6.38 1.14 -14.74
C GLN A 104 -5.97 2.46 -15.37
N ALA A 105 -5.62 2.44 -16.65
CA ALA A 105 -5.41 3.65 -17.42
C ALA A 105 -6.74 4.38 -17.63
N GLY A 106 -6.72 5.71 -17.50
CA GLY A 106 -7.89 6.54 -17.76
C GLY A 106 -7.60 8.03 -17.63
N ALA A 107 -8.65 8.84 -17.65
CA ALA A 107 -8.56 10.28 -17.55
C ALA A 107 -9.13 10.76 -16.21
N VAL A 108 -8.46 11.74 -15.59
CA VAL A 108 -8.97 12.40 -14.39
C VAL A 108 -10.12 13.33 -14.73
N ARG A 109 -11.08 13.46 -13.81
CA ARG A 109 -12.09 14.51 -13.80
C ARG A 109 -11.86 15.45 -12.64
N VAL A 110 -11.71 16.74 -12.94
CA VAL A 110 -11.62 17.78 -11.92
C VAL A 110 -12.86 18.67 -12.01
N THR A 111 -13.64 18.69 -10.93
CA THR A 111 -14.87 19.48 -10.85
C THR A 111 -14.82 20.43 -9.67
N THR A 112 -15.28 21.66 -9.87
CA THR A 112 -15.49 22.62 -8.78
C THR A 112 -16.72 22.25 -7.95
N ARG A 113 -16.65 22.37 -6.63
CA ARG A 113 -17.79 22.13 -5.74
C ARG A 113 -18.84 23.21 -5.92
N ARG A 114 -20.11 22.82 -6.05
CA ARG A 114 -21.21 23.79 -6.18
C ARG A 114 -21.29 24.63 -4.91
N GLY A 115 -21.18 25.96 -5.06
CA GLY A 115 -21.25 26.92 -3.96
C GLY A 115 -19.91 27.22 -3.28
N ASP A 116 -18.83 26.58 -3.70
CA ASP A 116 -17.48 26.81 -3.18
C ASP A 116 -16.48 26.69 -4.35
N PRO A 117 -16.19 27.79 -5.07
CA PRO A 117 -15.36 27.77 -6.26
C PRO A 117 -13.90 27.37 -5.97
N ASP A 118 -13.50 27.51 -4.72
CA ASP A 118 -12.14 27.27 -4.23
C ASP A 118 -11.91 25.78 -3.91
N LYS A 119 -12.98 25.02 -3.65
CA LYS A 119 -12.90 23.57 -3.47
C LYS A 119 -13.01 22.83 -4.79
N ARG A 120 -11.98 22.05 -5.10
CA ARG A 120 -11.93 21.15 -6.25
C ARG A 120 -12.12 19.71 -5.81
N ARG A 121 -12.79 18.91 -6.64
CA ARG A 121 -12.93 17.47 -6.45
C ARG A 121 -12.25 16.74 -7.60
N VAL A 122 -11.30 15.89 -7.24
CA VAL A 122 -10.53 15.04 -8.16
C VAL A 122 -11.15 13.65 -8.18
N LYS A 123 -11.52 13.15 -9.36
CA LYS A 123 -12.01 11.78 -9.56
C LYS A 123 -11.20 11.06 -10.61
N GLY A 124 -10.80 9.83 -10.34
CA GLY A 124 -10.21 8.94 -11.33
C GLY A 124 -11.25 8.28 -12.25
N PRO A 125 -10.81 7.40 -13.16
CA PRO A 125 -11.67 6.54 -13.98
C PRO A 125 -12.46 5.49 -13.16
N CYS A 126 -12.13 5.33 -11.87
CA CYS A 126 -12.71 4.38 -10.93
C CYS A 126 -12.73 5.00 -9.51
N ALA A 127 -13.15 4.21 -8.51
CA ALA A 127 -12.95 4.54 -7.08
C ALA A 127 -11.47 4.34 -6.68
N ALA A 128 -10.60 5.16 -7.27
CA ALA A 128 -9.15 5.04 -7.11
C ALA A 128 -8.71 5.35 -5.68
N VAL A 129 -7.58 4.79 -5.28
CA VAL A 129 -6.84 5.17 -4.04
C VAL A 129 -5.77 6.20 -4.37
N ALA A 130 -5.15 6.04 -5.53
CA ALA A 130 -4.07 6.89 -6.03
C ALA A 130 -4.20 7.04 -7.54
N LEU A 131 -3.75 8.18 -8.05
CA LEU A 131 -3.65 8.47 -9.48
C LEU A 131 -2.20 8.82 -9.78
N LEU A 132 -1.61 8.12 -10.74
CA LEU A 132 -0.22 8.28 -11.16
C LEU A 132 -0.20 8.93 -12.54
N GLU A 133 0.46 10.07 -12.67
CA GLU A 133 0.63 10.80 -13.93
C GLU A 133 2.11 10.78 -14.33
N GLY A 134 2.41 10.65 -15.62
CA GLY A 134 3.80 10.70 -16.12
C GLY A 134 4.61 9.41 -15.90
N VAL A 135 3.97 8.31 -15.49
CA VAL A 135 4.62 6.99 -15.36
C VAL A 135 4.70 6.32 -16.73
N PRO A 136 5.88 5.87 -17.20
CA PRO A 136 6.05 5.22 -18.52
C PRO A 136 5.12 4.03 -18.77
N GLY A 137 4.75 3.26 -17.74
CA GLY A 137 3.81 2.13 -17.84
C GLY A 137 2.46 2.49 -18.46
N LEU A 138 2.04 3.76 -18.45
CA LEU A 138 0.88 4.24 -19.20
C LEU A 138 0.93 3.88 -20.69
N ALA A 139 2.12 3.96 -21.29
CA ALA A 139 2.33 3.70 -22.69
C ALA A 139 2.65 2.22 -22.98
N ALA A 140 3.21 1.50 -22.00
CA ALA A 140 3.71 0.13 -22.19
C ALA A 140 2.60 -0.95 -22.13
N GLY A 141 1.43 -0.63 -21.57
CA GLY A 141 0.31 -1.56 -21.47
C GLY A 141 0.01 -2.00 -20.02
N PRO A 142 -0.75 -3.08 -19.81
CA PRO A 142 -1.12 -3.51 -18.47
C PRO A 142 0.12 -3.91 -17.66
N VAL A 143 0.29 -3.26 -16.51
CA VAL A 143 1.33 -3.59 -15.53
C VAL A 143 0.86 -4.78 -14.69
N ALA A 144 1.67 -5.84 -14.62
CA ALA A 144 1.38 -6.99 -13.78
C ALA A 144 1.76 -6.68 -12.32
N PRO A 145 0.80 -6.73 -11.37
CA PRO A 145 1.09 -6.53 -9.96
C PRO A 145 1.77 -7.78 -9.38
N ALA A 146 2.78 -7.58 -8.52
CA ALA A 146 3.28 -8.62 -7.63
C ALA A 146 2.32 -8.84 -6.45
N ILE A 147 1.72 -7.77 -5.93
CA ILE A 147 0.70 -7.79 -4.87
C ILE A 147 -0.39 -6.77 -5.17
N THR A 148 -1.64 -7.24 -5.18
CA THR A 148 -2.85 -6.40 -5.38
C THR A 148 -3.62 -6.13 -4.09
N GLU A 149 -3.41 -6.95 -3.06
CA GLU A 149 -4.14 -6.80 -1.79
C GLU A 149 -3.50 -5.71 -0.93
N ARG A 150 -4.33 -4.80 -0.41
CA ARG A 150 -3.87 -3.85 0.60
C ARG A 150 -3.52 -4.61 1.87
N ARG A 151 -2.32 -4.41 2.39
CA ARG A 151 -1.84 -5.08 3.59
C ARG A 151 -1.32 -4.07 4.59
N GLU A 152 -1.84 -4.14 5.82
CA GLU A 152 -1.27 -3.41 6.93
C GLU A 152 0.06 -4.05 7.33
N LEU A 153 1.10 -3.22 7.51
CA LEU A 153 2.46 -3.71 7.79
C LEU A 153 2.74 -3.87 9.29
N SER A 154 1.79 -3.49 10.16
CA SER A 154 1.92 -3.46 11.62
C SER A 154 2.07 -4.85 12.27
N GLU A 155 1.60 -5.92 11.59
CA GLU A 155 1.52 -7.26 12.21
C GLU A 155 2.42 -8.30 11.54
N VAL A 156 2.69 -8.18 10.24
CA VAL A 156 3.42 -9.19 9.47
C VAL A 156 4.22 -8.52 8.36
N ALA A 157 5.47 -8.96 8.20
CA ALA A 157 6.24 -8.60 7.03
C ALA A 157 5.64 -9.21 5.77
N VAL A 158 5.56 -8.43 4.71
CA VAL A 158 5.07 -8.86 3.41
C VAL A 158 6.25 -9.31 2.57
N GLU A 159 6.31 -10.61 2.28
CA GLU A 159 7.25 -11.16 1.32
C GLU A 159 6.84 -10.72 -0.09
N LEU A 160 7.69 -9.96 -0.76
CA LEU A 160 7.49 -9.50 -2.14
C LEU A 160 8.16 -10.44 -3.13
N SER A 161 9.28 -11.05 -2.73
CA SER A 161 9.98 -12.12 -3.44
C SER A 161 10.80 -12.95 -2.46
N SER A 162 11.58 -13.93 -2.93
CA SER A 162 12.51 -14.69 -2.08
C SER A 162 13.65 -13.84 -1.49
N GLU A 163 13.90 -12.65 -2.04
CA GLU A 163 15.00 -11.77 -1.65
C GLU A 163 14.52 -10.41 -1.11
N LEU A 164 13.22 -10.14 -1.22
CA LEU A 164 12.62 -8.84 -0.94
C LEU A 164 11.48 -8.98 0.06
N ARG A 165 11.59 -8.26 1.17
CA ARG A 165 10.60 -8.28 2.24
C ARG A 165 10.32 -6.86 2.73
N LEU A 166 9.04 -6.49 2.77
CA LEU A 166 8.60 -5.20 3.29
C LEU A 166 8.02 -5.39 4.69
N ARG A 167 8.46 -4.61 5.67
CA ARG A 167 7.97 -4.72 7.06
C ARG A 167 7.83 -3.34 7.71
N SER A 168 7.08 -3.29 8.81
CA SER A 168 7.15 -2.17 9.73
C SER A 168 7.93 -2.55 10.99
N GLU A 169 8.52 -1.55 11.63
CA GLU A 169 9.19 -1.68 12.91
C GLU A 169 8.79 -0.51 13.81
N ALA A 170 8.49 -0.78 15.08
CA ALA A 170 8.13 0.27 16.02
C ALA A 170 9.30 1.25 16.24
N ARG A 171 8.97 2.53 16.42
CA ARG A 171 9.92 3.62 16.70
C ARG A 171 9.39 4.46 17.86
N GLY A 172 10.09 4.50 18.98
CA GLY A 172 9.61 5.21 20.17
C GLY A 172 8.32 4.61 20.75
N GLU A 173 7.48 5.43 21.38
CA GLU A 173 6.26 4.98 22.07
C GLU A 173 5.11 4.65 21.11
N ALA A 174 4.97 5.41 20.03
CA ALA A 174 3.86 5.29 19.08
C ALA A 174 4.28 5.48 17.62
N GLY A 175 5.58 5.52 17.32
CA GLY A 175 6.08 5.70 15.96
C GLY A 175 6.32 4.39 15.22
N TYR A 176 6.64 4.48 13.93
CA TYR A 176 7.09 3.35 13.13
C TYR A 176 8.12 3.77 12.08
N ALA A 177 8.89 2.79 11.60
CA ALA A 177 9.65 2.84 10.36
C ALA A 177 9.13 1.78 9.38
N VAL A 178 9.04 2.12 8.10
CA VAL A 178 8.81 1.17 7.01
C VAL A 178 10.16 0.77 6.45
N LEU A 179 10.43 -0.52 6.42
CA LEU A 179 11.72 -1.10 6.05
C LEU A 179 11.55 -2.05 4.87
N LEU A 180 12.42 -1.91 3.87
CA LEU A 180 12.59 -2.87 2.80
C LEU A 180 13.89 -3.66 3.04
N ASP A 181 13.75 -4.94 3.31
CA ASP A 181 14.88 -5.86 3.40
C ASP A 181 15.16 -6.42 2.00
N VAL A 182 16.39 -6.25 1.53
CA VAL A 182 16.90 -6.73 0.24
C VAL A 182 18.15 -7.54 0.49
N ARG A 183 18.09 -8.86 0.26
CA ARG A 183 19.23 -9.78 0.42
C ARG A 183 19.93 -9.62 1.79
N GLY A 184 19.14 -9.47 2.85
CA GLY A 184 19.64 -9.30 4.21
C GLY A 184 20.08 -7.88 4.60
N GLN A 185 19.94 -6.89 3.69
CA GLN A 185 20.20 -5.48 3.98
C GLN A 185 18.87 -4.72 4.13
N SER A 186 18.69 -4.00 5.23
CA SER A 186 17.48 -3.21 5.48
C SER A 186 17.62 -1.75 5.02
N TRP A 187 16.58 -1.23 4.38
CA TRP A 187 16.49 0.16 3.93
C TRP A 187 15.28 0.86 4.52
N VAL A 188 15.47 2.05 5.10
CA VAL A 188 14.34 2.86 5.63
C VAL A 188 13.65 3.58 4.47
N LEU A 189 12.41 3.18 4.17
CA LEU A 189 11.57 3.86 3.18
C LEU A 189 10.88 5.09 3.77
N ALA A 190 10.38 4.98 4.99
CA ALA A 190 9.69 6.04 5.71
C ALA A 190 9.86 5.87 7.22
N GLU A 191 9.85 6.97 7.95
CA GLU A 191 9.91 6.95 9.41
C GLU A 191 9.07 8.06 10.00
N HIS A 192 8.31 7.71 11.04
CA HIS A 192 7.57 8.64 11.89
C HIS A 192 7.88 8.32 13.34
N ALA A 193 8.51 9.26 14.05
CA ALA A 193 8.87 9.08 15.46
C ALA A 193 7.66 9.00 16.41
N SER A 194 6.50 9.48 15.95
CA SER A 194 5.24 9.44 16.70
C SER A 194 4.07 9.46 15.73
N THR A 195 3.06 8.63 16.01
CA THR A 195 1.80 8.57 15.26
C THR A 195 0.61 8.79 16.20
N ASP A 196 -0.55 9.06 15.61
CA ASP A 196 -1.84 9.15 16.29
C ASP A 196 -2.81 8.16 15.64
N GLY A 197 -2.59 6.87 15.93
CA GLY A 197 -3.35 5.75 15.36
C GLY A 197 -3.04 5.44 13.88
N GLY A 198 -1.97 6.02 13.33
CA GLY A 198 -1.52 5.75 11.97
C GLY A 198 -0.76 4.42 11.88
N ALA A 199 -1.07 3.62 10.87
CA ALA A 199 -0.35 2.38 10.56
C ALA A 199 0.00 2.34 9.07
N PRO A 200 1.24 1.97 8.71
CA PRO A 200 1.65 1.94 7.32
C PRO A 200 0.99 0.76 6.59
N LYS A 201 0.61 0.98 5.32
CA LYS A 201 -0.04 -0.03 4.47
C LYS A 201 0.65 -0.10 3.12
N LEU A 202 0.93 -1.31 2.66
CA LEU A 202 1.27 -1.55 1.27
C LEU A 202 -0.01 -1.40 0.45
N LEU A 203 -0.03 -0.44 -0.48
CA LEU A 203 -1.16 -0.24 -1.39
C LEU A 203 -0.99 -1.05 -2.66
N TRP A 204 0.24 -1.14 -3.17
CA TRP A 204 0.55 -1.82 -4.42
C TRP A 204 2.06 -2.11 -4.53
N ALA A 205 2.41 -3.22 -5.19
CA ALA A 205 3.77 -3.60 -5.53
C ALA A 205 3.84 -4.28 -6.91
N GLY A 206 4.84 -3.96 -7.73
CA GLY A 206 5.03 -4.50 -9.09
C GLY A 206 5.97 -3.62 -9.91
N ASP A 207 5.98 -3.74 -11.23
CA ASP A 207 6.88 -3.00 -12.14
C ASP A 207 6.11 -1.91 -12.92
N LEU A 208 6.06 -0.67 -12.41
CA LEU A 208 5.23 0.42 -12.94
C LEU A 208 5.77 1.01 -14.23
N ASP A 209 7.06 0.96 -14.48
CA ASP A 209 7.70 1.59 -15.63
C ASP A 209 8.34 0.62 -16.63
N ALA A 210 8.13 -0.67 -16.42
CA ALA A 210 8.58 -1.78 -17.26
C ALA A 210 10.11 -1.92 -17.32
N ASP A 211 10.81 -1.58 -16.23
CA ASP A 211 12.25 -1.77 -16.10
C ASP A 211 12.63 -3.19 -15.62
N GLY A 212 11.64 -4.01 -15.24
CA GLY A 212 11.81 -5.36 -14.72
C GLY A 212 12.16 -5.42 -13.24
N GLU A 213 12.18 -4.29 -12.55
CA GLU A 213 12.45 -4.16 -11.13
C GLU A 213 11.17 -3.84 -10.35
N LEU A 214 11.29 -3.82 -9.01
CA LEU A 214 10.15 -3.68 -8.11
C LEU A 214 9.95 -2.20 -7.77
N ASP A 215 8.72 -1.72 -7.95
CA ASP A 215 8.20 -0.44 -7.49
C ASP A 215 7.16 -0.62 -6.37
N LEU A 216 7.00 0.41 -5.54
CA LEU A 216 6.09 0.40 -4.41
C LEU A 216 5.22 1.65 -4.33
N LEU A 217 3.95 1.43 -3.97
CA LEU A 217 3.08 2.48 -3.47
C LEU A 217 2.70 2.16 -2.02
N VAL A 218 3.08 3.04 -1.11
CA VAL A 218 2.91 2.82 0.34
C VAL A 218 2.13 3.98 0.95
N ASP A 219 1.09 3.65 1.69
CA ASP A 219 0.43 4.58 2.61
C ASP A 219 1.24 4.61 3.92
N VAL A 220 1.81 5.76 4.22
CA VAL A 220 2.60 6.04 5.43
C VAL A 220 1.91 7.11 6.27
N THR A 221 0.58 7.07 6.31
CA THR A 221 -0.24 7.97 7.12
C THR A 221 0.15 7.88 8.61
N PRO A 222 0.58 9.00 9.22
CA PRO A 222 0.96 9.00 10.63
C PRO A 222 -0.21 9.31 11.56
N LYS A 223 -1.32 9.86 11.07
CA LYS A 223 -2.45 10.33 11.90
C LYS A 223 -3.77 10.21 11.14
N TYR A 224 -4.87 9.95 11.84
CA TYR A 224 -6.20 9.74 11.22
C TYR A 224 -6.75 10.93 10.41
N SER A 225 -6.29 12.16 10.68
CA SER A 225 -6.72 13.39 9.99
C SER A 225 -5.83 13.74 8.79
N VAL A 226 -4.89 12.88 8.43
CA VAL A 226 -3.99 13.06 7.30
C VAL A 226 -4.00 11.79 6.48
N GLU A 227 -3.86 11.91 5.18
CA GLU A 227 -3.50 10.82 4.29
C GLU A 227 -2.13 11.15 3.70
N LEU A 228 -1.19 10.20 3.76
CA LEU A 228 0.17 10.37 3.25
C LEU A 228 0.57 9.14 2.44
N VAL A 229 0.61 9.27 1.12
CA VAL A 229 1.02 8.19 0.21
C VAL A 229 2.34 8.55 -0.46
N ARG A 230 3.24 7.57 -0.57
CA ARG A 230 4.54 7.69 -1.24
C ARG A 230 4.65 6.69 -2.38
N LEU A 231 5.21 7.17 -3.48
CA LEU A 231 5.61 6.36 -4.63
C LEU A 231 7.13 6.19 -4.62
N TYR A 232 7.56 4.94 -4.67
CA TYR A 232 8.95 4.54 -4.81
C TYR A 232 9.14 3.85 -6.15
N LEU A 233 10.13 4.29 -6.92
CA LEU A 233 10.53 3.64 -8.18
C LEU A 233 11.94 3.07 -8.08
N SER A 234 12.14 1.86 -8.59
CA SER A 234 13.47 1.23 -8.76
C SER A 234 14.33 2.02 -9.74
N SER A 235 13.78 2.37 -10.91
CA SER A 235 14.48 3.08 -11.99
C SER A 235 15.06 4.44 -11.58
N ALA A 236 14.50 5.05 -10.53
CA ALA A 236 14.93 6.34 -9.99
C ALA A 236 15.99 6.22 -8.88
N ALA A 237 16.29 5.00 -8.42
CA ALA A 237 17.25 4.75 -7.34
C ALA A 237 18.67 5.16 -7.76
N THR A 238 19.31 6.01 -6.95
CA THR A 238 20.74 6.33 -7.09
C THR A 238 21.60 5.52 -6.14
N GLU A 239 21.04 5.22 -4.97
CA GLU A 239 21.58 4.34 -3.96
C GLU A 239 20.46 3.48 -3.40
N GLY A 240 20.77 2.20 -3.18
CA GLY A 240 19.79 1.24 -2.68
C GLY A 240 18.81 0.75 -3.74
N PRO A 241 17.79 -0.01 -3.31
CA PRO A 241 16.88 -0.70 -4.22
C PRO A 241 15.77 0.18 -4.78
N LEU A 242 15.53 1.36 -4.19
CA LEU A 242 14.39 2.22 -4.50
C LEU A 242 14.75 3.69 -4.29
N ALA A 243 14.11 4.59 -5.03
CA ALA A 243 14.03 6.01 -4.69
C ALA A 243 12.59 6.47 -4.53
N GLN A 244 12.35 7.33 -3.54
CA GLN A 244 11.07 8.03 -3.41
C GLN A 244 10.97 9.10 -4.51
N VAL A 245 10.07 8.93 -5.48
CA VAL A 245 9.92 9.89 -6.59
C VAL A 245 8.76 10.85 -6.39
N ALA A 246 7.76 10.47 -5.59
CA ALA A 246 6.61 11.32 -5.29
C ALA A 246 6.07 11.08 -3.89
N GLU A 247 5.52 12.13 -3.29
CA GLU A 247 4.78 12.09 -2.04
C GLU A 247 3.53 12.94 -2.17
N ARG A 248 2.41 12.44 -1.67
CA ARG A 248 1.19 13.23 -1.58
C ARG A 248 0.59 13.16 -0.19
N ARG A 249 0.46 14.35 0.39
CA ARG A 249 -0.21 14.59 1.66
C ARG A 249 -1.57 15.25 1.41
N ARG A 250 -2.59 14.83 2.16
CA ARG A 250 -3.90 15.48 2.23
C ARG A 250 -4.39 15.53 3.66
N VAL A 251 -5.02 16.62 4.07
CA VAL A 251 -5.75 16.69 5.35
C VAL A 251 -7.17 16.19 5.12
N VAL A 252 -7.65 15.31 5.99
CA VAL A 252 -9.01 14.76 5.96
C VAL A 252 -9.80 15.47 7.07
N ASP A 253 -10.76 16.30 6.64
CA ASP A 253 -11.69 17.03 7.50
C ASP A 253 -12.85 16.13 7.99
#